data_AF-A0A327VMN5-F1
#
_entry.id   AF-A0A327VMN5-F1
#
_cell.length_a   1.000
_cell.length_b   1.000
_cell.length_c   1.000
_cell.angle_alpha   90.00
_cell.angle_beta   90.00
_cell.angle_gamma   90.00
#
_symmetry.space_group_name_H-M   'P 1'
#
loop_
_entity.id
_entity.type
_entity.pdbx_description
1 polymer ?
#
loop_
_entity_poly.entity_id
_entity_poly.type
_entity_poly.pdbx_seq_one_letter_code
_entity_poly.pdbx_strand_id
1 'polypeptide(L)'
;MTAFVYDHVKVRALLGQLLHNQDQPKAWEWLQKRREIQEKDPSSQQFVLTFTAIPRFTGKQPLLPSSIPAEELASLAPGFFVYDWTLDRLARVWWLLFLPSDDKSFYLQQIENLFNAAEMNELAALYSALPLLAYPEEWITRTAEGIRSNIGPVQEAIMVQNPYPAKWLPEPAWNQLVMKAIFTEKPLQDIQGLRQRANQALANIITDFAHERQAAGRSVNPLQWQLLENFLNETNFQDITRLWHSAYNVEKEAAALVCYHSQYQPAKDLLANAPEILAEVNQGSISWDVISRKINLS
;
A
#
# COMPACT_ATOMS: atom_id res chain seq x y z
N MET A 1 -13.56 1.19 23.77
CA MET A 1 -12.46 1.26 22.77
C MET A 1 -12.44 2.66 22.21
N THR A 2 -11.26 3.24 21.96
CA THR A 2 -11.17 4.54 21.28
C THR A 2 -11.50 4.35 19.80
N ALA A 3 -12.28 5.25 19.22
CA ALA A 3 -12.72 5.14 17.82
C ALA A 3 -11.52 5.17 16.85
N PHE A 4 -10.49 5.96 17.12
CA PHE A 4 -9.28 6.06 16.33
C PHE A 4 -8.06 5.46 17.06
N VAL A 5 -7.08 5.01 16.27
CA VAL A 5 -5.80 4.44 16.75
C VAL A 5 -4.63 5.43 16.63
N TYR A 6 -4.94 6.71 16.43
CA TYR A 6 -4.00 7.83 16.27
C TYR A 6 -4.67 9.13 16.75
N ASP A 7 -3.91 10.23 16.83
CA ASP A 7 -4.47 11.56 17.15
C ASP A 7 -5.25 12.13 15.95
N HIS A 8 -6.53 11.76 15.87
CA HIS A 8 -7.44 12.16 14.79
C HIS A 8 -7.53 13.67 14.60
N VAL A 9 -7.49 14.44 15.69
CA VAL A 9 -7.60 15.90 15.63
C VAL A 9 -6.37 16.50 14.96
N LYS A 10 -5.17 16.05 15.35
CA LYS A 10 -3.92 16.55 14.76
C LYS A 10 -3.76 16.14 13.30
N VAL A 11 -4.04 14.88 12.95
CA VAL A 11 -3.95 14.43 11.55
C VAL A 11 -4.96 15.18 10.67
N ARG A 12 -6.19 15.39 11.14
CA ARG A 12 -7.19 16.18 10.41
C ARG A 12 -6.74 17.62 10.19
N ALA A 13 -6.10 18.24 11.20
CA ALA A 13 -5.52 19.57 11.07
C ALA A 13 -4.37 19.59 10.06
N LEU A 14 -3.46 18.60 10.11
CA LEU A 14 -2.32 18.46 9.20
C LEU A 14 -2.77 18.32 7.74
N LEU A 15 -3.73 17.43 7.46
CA LEU A 15 -4.27 17.27 6.10
C LEU A 15 -4.98 18.54 5.62
N GLY A 16 -5.63 19.29 6.53
CA GLY A 16 -6.20 20.60 6.22
C GLY A 16 -5.13 21.64 5.85
N GLN A 17 -4.02 21.70 6.58
CA GLN A 17 -2.89 22.56 6.24
C GLN A 17 -2.27 22.16 4.89
N LEU A 18 -2.11 20.87 4.65
CA LEU A 18 -1.62 20.37 3.36
C LEU A 18 -2.52 20.83 2.20
N LEU A 19 -3.84 20.73 2.35
CA LEU A 19 -4.81 21.21 1.35
C LEU A 19 -4.70 22.71 1.13
N HIS A 20 -4.55 23.50 2.20
CA HIS A 20 -4.40 24.95 2.10
C HIS A 20 -3.13 25.34 1.31
N ASN A 21 -2.04 24.58 1.49
CA ASN A 21 -0.75 24.85 0.86
C ASN A 21 -0.67 24.45 -0.63
N GLN A 22 -1.75 23.98 -1.25
CA GLN A 22 -1.78 23.57 -2.68
C GLN A 22 -2.01 24.74 -3.66
N ASP A 23 -2.03 25.98 -3.18
CA ASP A 23 -2.30 27.20 -3.97
C ASP A 23 -3.63 27.15 -4.77
N GLN A 24 -4.69 26.69 -4.10
CA GLN A 24 -6.04 26.60 -4.67
C GLN A 24 -7.05 27.35 -3.78
N PRO A 25 -7.00 28.70 -3.71
CA PRO A 25 -7.75 29.48 -2.73
C PRO A 25 -9.28 29.31 -2.83
N LYS A 26 -9.83 29.23 -4.06
CA LYS A 26 -11.27 29.00 -4.27
C LYS A 26 -11.72 27.61 -3.81
N ALA A 27 -10.89 26.59 -4.05
CA ALA A 27 -11.16 25.23 -3.60
C ALA A 27 -11.15 25.17 -2.06
N TRP A 28 -10.15 25.80 -1.45
CA TRP A 28 -10.03 25.89 0.00
C TRP A 28 -11.20 26.63 0.65
N GLU A 29 -11.61 27.79 0.11
CA GLU A 29 -12.76 28.54 0.60
C GLU A 29 -14.05 27.69 0.56
N TRP A 30 -14.27 26.96 -0.55
CA TRP A 30 -15.40 26.05 -0.67
C TRP A 30 -15.36 24.93 0.36
N LEU A 31 -14.19 24.29 0.55
CA LEU A 31 -14.00 23.22 1.55
C LEU A 31 -14.24 23.73 2.99
N GLN A 32 -13.74 24.92 3.35
CA GLN A 32 -13.98 25.52 4.66
C GLN A 32 -15.47 25.79 4.89
N LYS A 33 -16.17 26.35 3.90
CA LYS A 33 -17.62 26.56 4.00
C LYS A 33 -18.39 25.24 4.22
N ARG A 34 -17.98 24.16 3.56
CA ARG A 34 -18.59 22.84 3.75
C ARG A 34 -18.30 22.27 5.12
N ARG A 35 -17.07 22.41 5.60
CA ARG A 35 -16.65 22.03 6.96
C ARG A 35 -17.49 22.74 8.01
N GLU A 36 -17.64 24.07 7.93
CA GLU A 36 -18.41 24.84 8.90
C GLU A 36 -19.88 24.40 8.97
N ILE A 37 -20.48 24.08 7.83
CA ILE A 37 -21.85 23.55 7.78
C ILE A 37 -21.90 22.18 8.47
N GLN A 38 -20.97 21.28 8.15
CA GLN A 38 -20.93 19.92 8.73
C GLN A 38 -20.66 19.93 10.24
N GLU A 39 -19.86 20.87 10.75
CA GLU A 39 -19.59 21.00 12.20
C GLU A 39 -20.79 21.60 12.96
N LYS A 40 -21.60 22.47 12.33
CA LYS A 40 -22.75 23.14 12.97
C LYS A 40 -24.06 22.36 12.85
N ASP A 41 -24.32 21.75 11.69
CA ASP A 41 -25.56 21.04 11.37
C ASP A 41 -25.23 19.78 10.52
N PRO A 42 -24.75 18.70 11.16
CA PRO A 42 -24.34 17.48 10.46
C PRO A 42 -25.52 16.84 9.72
N SER A 43 -25.34 16.55 8.43
CA SER A 43 -26.35 15.88 7.62
C SER A 43 -25.72 14.81 6.74
N SER A 44 -26.16 13.56 6.90
CA SER A 44 -25.75 12.42 6.07
C SER A 44 -25.88 12.69 4.57
N GLN A 45 -27.00 13.26 4.16
CA GLN A 45 -27.25 13.58 2.75
C GLN A 45 -26.27 14.64 2.23
N GLN A 46 -26.06 15.72 2.98
CA GLN A 46 -25.11 16.77 2.58
C GLN A 46 -23.66 16.28 2.61
N PHE A 47 -23.34 15.37 3.51
CA PHE A 47 -22.01 14.77 3.61
C PHE A 47 -21.66 13.99 2.34
N VAL A 48 -22.57 13.11 1.90
CA VAL A 48 -22.42 12.33 0.65
C VAL A 48 -22.38 13.26 -0.57
N LEU A 49 -23.29 14.22 -0.67
CA LEU A 49 -23.31 15.19 -1.79
C LEU A 49 -22.01 16.00 -1.87
N THR A 50 -21.46 16.40 -0.72
CA THR A 50 -20.18 17.11 -0.66
C THR A 50 -19.04 16.21 -1.13
N PHE A 51 -18.96 14.98 -0.61
CA PHE A 51 -17.93 14.01 -1.01
C PHE A 51 -17.88 13.77 -2.52
N THR A 52 -19.05 13.62 -3.15
CA THR A 52 -19.16 13.45 -4.61
C THR A 52 -18.85 14.73 -5.38
N ALA A 53 -19.17 15.90 -4.83
CA ALA A 53 -18.97 17.17 -5.51
C ALA A 53 -17.51 17.68 -5.47
N ILE A 54 -16.67 17.20 -4.54
CA ILE A 54 -15.29 17.67 -4.30
C ILE A 54 -14.49 17.92 -5.61
N PRO A 55 -14.39 16.96 -6.57
CA PRO A 55 -13.56 17.16 -7.75
C PRO A 55 -13.98 18.36 -8.63
N ARG A 56 -15.25 18.77 -8.56
CA ARG A 56 -15.76 19.94 -9.31
C ARG A 56 -15.21 21.26 -8.78
N PHE A 57 -14.75 21.28 -7.53
CA PHE A 57 -14.25 22.47 -6.85
C PHE A 57 -12.74 22.42 -6.63
N THR A 58 -12.17 21.23 -6.41
CA THR A 58 -10.73 21.06 -6.19
C THR A 58 -9.93 20.81 -7.46
N GLY A 59 -10.56 20.26 -8.51
CA GLY A 59 -9.82 19.67 -9.62
C GLY A 59 -9.11 18.38 -9.22
N LYS A 60 -8.32 17.81 -10.16
CA LYS A 60 -7.62 16.53 -10.03
C LYS A 60 -6.11 16.64 -10.28
N GLN A 61 -5.55 17.84 -10.16
CA GLN A 61 -4.12 18.06 -10.29
C GLN A 61 -3.33 17.30 -9.19
N PRO A 62 -2.12 16.83 -9.49
CA PRO A 62 -1.23 16.27 -8.47
C PRO A 62 -0.95 17.26 -7.34
N LEU A 63 -0.67 16.75 -6.14
CA LEU A 63 -0.22 17.58 -5.03
C LEU A 63 1.18 18.17 -5.32
N LEU A 64 1.45 19.35 -4.77
CA LEU A 64 2.77 19.97 -4.79
C LEU A 64 3.72 19.22 -3.82
N PRO A 65 4.77 18.53 -4.28
CA PRO A 65 5.61 17.71 -3.39
C PRO A 65 6.27 18.53 -2.28
N SER A 66 6.65 19.78 -2.56
CA SER A 66 7.27 20.71 -1.60
C SER A 66 6.34 21.14 -0.45
N SER A 67 5.04 20.95 -0.61
CA SER A 67 4.04 21.30 0.41
C SER A 67 3.75 20.17 1.40
N ILE A 68 4.24 18.96 1.14
CA ILE A 68 3.94 17.77 1.94
C ILE A 68 4.83 17.75 3.20
N PRO A 69 4.25 17.86 4.41
CA PRO A 69 5.01 17.86 5.66
C PRO A 69 5.39 16.42 6.05
N ALA A 70 6.36 15.86 5.33
CA ALA A 70 6.81 14.46 5.41
C ALA A 70 7.02 13.96 6.85
N GLU A 71 7.84 14.69 7.61
CA GLU A 71 8.26 14.31 8.96
C GLU A 71 7.08 14.34 9.95
N GLU A 72 6.23 15.37 9.85
CA GLU A 72 5.07 15.51 10.72
C GLU A 72 4.01 14.46 10.39
N LEU A 73 3.79 14.16 9.11
CA LEU A 73 2.88 13.10 8.68
C LEU A 73 3.35 11.74 9.18
N ALA A 74 4.65 11.43 9.04
CA ALA A 74 5.23 10.18 9.53
C ALA A 74 5.14 10.05 11.06
N SER A 75 5.23 11.16 11.80
CA SER A 75 5.08 11.20 13.26
C SER A 75 3.64 10.97 13.71
N LEU A 76 2.67 11.61 13.06
CA LEU A 76 1.25 11.56 13.48
C LEU A 76 0.48 10.36 12.92
N ALA A 77 0.83 9.91 11.72
CA ALA A 77 0.22 8.78 11.03
C ALA A 77 1.30 7.91 10.35
N PRO A 78 2.06 7.10 11.12
CA PRO A 78 3.15 6.29 10.59
C PRO A 78 2.72 5.41 9.41
N GLY A 79 3.48 5.51 8.31
CA GLY A 79 3.23 4.78 7.07
C GLY A 79 2.12 5.37 6.18
N PHE A 80 1.35 6.36 6.63
CA PHE A 80 0.37 7.02 5.77
C PHE A 80 1.06 7.91 4.72
N PHE A 81 0.63 7.82 3.47
CA PHE A 81 1.31 8.41 2.32
C PHE A 81 0.34 9.14 1.40
N VAL A 82 0.77 10.28 0.84
CA VAL A 82 -0.07 11.13 -0.04
C VAL A 82 0.64 11.65 -1.30
N TYR A 83 1.92 11.35 -1.54
CA TYR A 83 2.73 12.10 -2.53
C TYR A 83 2.25 11.95 -3.98
N ASP A 84 1.71 10.79 -4.35
CA ASP A 84 1.21 10.53 -5.70
C ASP A 84 -0.31 10.75 -5.82
N TRP A 85 -0.90 11.49 -4.88
CA TRP A 85 -2.33 11.76 -4.88
C TRP A 85 -2.67 12.99 -5.72
N THR A 86 -3.91 13.00 -6.17
CA THR A 86 -4.56 14.18 -6.72
C THR A 86 -5.22 14.99 -5.60
N LEU A 87 -5.45 16.29 -5.86
CA LEU A 87 -6.04 17.17 -4.86
C LEU A 87 -7.43 16.72 -4.40
N ASP A 88 -8.27 16.22 -5.31
CA ASP A 88 -9.60 15.70 -4.95
C ASP A 88 -9.53 14.47 -4.04
N ARG A 89 -8.55 13.59 -4.24
CA ARG A 89 -8.35 12.42 -3.38
C ARG A 89 -7.98 12.85 -1.97
N LEU A 90 -7.02 13.77 -1.83
CA LEU A 90 -6.65 14.34 -0.52
C LEU A 90 -7.84 15.03 0.15
N ALA A 91 -8.60 15.84 -0.60
CA ALA A 91 -9.76 16.57 -0.08
C ALA A 91 -10.88 15.61 0.37
N ARG A 92 -11.13 14.53 -0.38
CA ARG A 92 -12.07 13.47 0.01
C ARG A 92 -11.64 12.77 1.29
N VAL A 93 -10.37 12.38 1.39
CA VAL A 93 -9.84 11.73 2.60
C VAL A 93 -9.93 12.66 3.81
N TRP A 94 -9.58 13.94 3.66
CA TRP A 94 -9.74 14.94 4.71
C TRP A 94 -11.20 15.14 5.11
N TRP A 95 -12.13 15.16 4.15
CA TRP A 95 -13.57 15.29 4.39
C TRP A 95 -14.13 14.13 5.22
N LEU A 96 -13.65 12.90 4.99
CA LEU A 96 -14.04 11.72 5.77
C LEU A 96 -13.74 11.87 7.28
N LEU A 97 -12.76 12.69 7.65
CA LEU A 97 -12.39 12.96 9.05
C LEU A 97 -13.35 13.92 9.78
N PHE A 98 -14.42 14.38 9.12
CA PHE A 98 -15.51 15.15 9.74
C PHE A 98 -16.77 14.32 9.98
N LEU A 99 -16.75 13.02 9.67
CA LEU A 99 -17.86 12.14 9.99
C LEU A 99 -17.86 11.80 11.50
N PRO A 100 -18.95 12.07 12.24
CA PRO A 100 -19.03 11.76 13.67
C PRO A 100 -18.86 10.27 13.95
N SER A 101 -17.98 9.93 14.89
CA SER A 101 -17.65 8.54 15.22
C SER A 101 -18.10 8.11 16.62
N ASP A 102 -18.79 8.99 17.37
CA ASP A 102 -19.30 8.72 18.72
C ASP A 102 -20.30 7.56 18.73
N ASP A 103 -21.13 7.46 17.68
CA ASP A 103 -21.98 6.31 17.40
C ASP A 103 -21.32 5.42 16.34
N LYS A 104 -20.81 4.26 16.78
CA LYS A 104 -20.17 3.27 15.92
C LYS A 104 -21.11 2.76 14.82
N SER A 105 -22.35 2.43 15.14
CA SER A 105 -23.30 1.87 14.17
C SER A 105 -23.64 2.89 13.08
N PHE A 106 -23.88 4.13 13.48
CA PHE A 106 -24.07 5.24 12.54
C PHE A 106 -22.84 5.42 11.64
N TYR A 107 -21.64 5.55 12.22
CA TYR A 107 -20.40 5.77 11.48
C TYR A 107 -20.16 4.69 10.42
N LEU A 108 -20.25 3.42 10.83
CA LEU A 108 -20.06 2.28 9.95
C LEU A 108 -21.07 2.31 8.80
N GLN A 109 -22.35 2.52 9.10
CA GLN A 109 -23.39 2.60 8.07
C GLN A 109 -23.13 3.72 7.05
N GLN A 110 -22.66 4.88 7.50
CA GLN A 110 -22.38 6.01 6.60
C GLN A 110 -21.22 5.73 5.65
N ILE A 111 -20.12 5.18 6.14
CA ILE A 111 -18.97 4.81 5.31
C ILE A 111 -19.32 3.67 4.36
N GLU A 112 -20.05 2.66 4.83
CA GLU A 112 -20.53 1.54 4.00
C GLU A 112 -21.45 2.02 2.87
N ASN A 113 -22.34 2.97 3.14
CA ASN A 113 -23.17 3.60 2.11
C ASN A 113 -22.32 4.34 1.06
N LEU A 114 -21.24 5.01 1.46
CA LEU A 114 -20.30 5.61 0.52
C LEU A 114 -19.63 4.54 -0.34
N PHE A 115 -19.10 3.46 0.24
CA PHE A 115 -18.51 2.36 -0.53
C PHE A 115 -19.48 1.75 -1.54
N ASN A 116 -20.73 1.50 -1.13
CA ASN A 116 -21.73 0.86 -1.98
C ASN A 116 -22.18 1.74 -3.16
N ALA A 117 -22.11 3.07 -3.02
CA ALA A 117 -22.52 4.03 -4.05
C ALA A 117 -21.35 4.60 -4.87
N ALA A 118 -20.11 4.35 -4.44
CA ALA A 118 -18.93 5.02 -4.96
C ALA A 118 -18.57 4.65 -6.41
N GLU A 119 -18.18 5.65 -7.18
CA GLU A 119 -17.48 5.45 -8.45
C GLU A 119 -15.98 5.13 -8.24
N MET A 120 -15.26 4.83 -9.31
CA MET A 120 -13.85 4.41 -9.26
C MET A 120 -12.92 5.31 -8.43
N ASN A 121 -12.95 6.64 -8.62
CA ASN A 121 -12.07 7.56 -7.89
C ASN A 121 -12.55 7.77 -6.45
N GLU A 122 -13.85 7.66 -6.20
CA GLU A 122 -14.43 7.67 -4.85
C GLU A 122 -13.99 6.43 -4.07
N LEU A 123 -14.04 5.25 -4.69
CA LEU A 123 -13.51 4.01 -4.12
C LEU A 123 -12.01 4.15 -3.83
N ALA A 124 -11.23 4.66 -4.79
CA ALA A 124 -9.81 4.90 -4.56
C ALA A 124 -9.59 5.80 -3.33
N ALA A 125 -10.34 6.90 -3.18
CA ALA A 125 -10.24 7.75 -1.99
C ALA A 125 -10.67 7.04 -0.69
N LEU A 126 -11.76 6.28 -0.71
CA LEU A 126 -12.24 5.52 0.46
C LEU A 126 -11.23 4.46 0.92
N TYR A 127 -10.68 3.67 -0.01
CA TYR A 127 -9.66 2.68 0.33
C TYR A 127 -8.35 3.30 0.80
N SER A 128 -8.00 4.49 0.28
CA SER A 128 -6.86 5.27 0.77
C SER A 128 -7.04 5.78 2.19
N ALA A 129 -8.29 6.02 2.58
CA ALA A 129 -8.64 6.52 3.90
C ALA A 129 -8.59 5.43 4.97
N LEU A 130 -8.51 4.14 4.62
CA LEU A 130 -8.55 3.01 5.57
C LEU A 130 -7.66 3.19 6.81
N PRO A 131 -6.39 3.65 6.72
CA PRO A 131 -5.55 3.89 7.89
C PRO A 131 -6.11 4.94 8.87
N LEU A 132 -6.98 5.82 8.36
CA LEU A 132 -7.55 6.99 9.04
C LEU A 132 -9.03 6.82 9.40
N LEU A 133 -9.69 5.73 9.01
CA LEU A 133 -11.07 5.49 9.41
C LEU A 133 -11.14 5.02 10.86
N ALA A 134 -12.23 5.38 11.56
CA ALA A 134 -12.50 4.87 12.89
C ALA A 134 -12.85 3.37 12.85
N TYR A 135 -12.65 2.69 13.97
CA TYR A 135 -12.94 1.25 14.15
C TYR A 135 -12.23 0.39 13.09
N PRO A 136 -10.90 0.47 12.99
CA PRO A 136 -10.15 -0.11 11.88
C PRO A 136 -10.41 -1.61 11.69
N GLU A 137 -10.66 -2.37 12.76
CA GLU A 137 -11.01 -3.79 12.70
C GLU A 137 -12.24 -4.12 11.85
N GLU A 138 -13.17 -3.17 11.70
CA GLU A 138 -14.41 -3.36 10.95
C GLU A 138 -14.20 -3.33 9.43
N TRP A 139 -13.08 -2.77 8.95
CA TRP A 139 -12.82 -2.63 7.52
C TRP A 139 -12.07 -3.82 6.92
N ILE A 140 -11.81 -4.88 7.68
CA ILE A 140 -11.09 -6.08 7.21
C ILE A 140 -11.84 -6.74 6.04
N THR A 141 -13.13 -7.01 6.20
CA THR A 141 -13.96 -7.65 5.16
C THR A 141 -14.08 -6.76 3.93
N ARG A 142 -14.27 -5.44 4.14
CA ARG A 142 -14.33 -4.45 3.06
C ARG A 142 -13.03 -4.39 2.27
N THR A 143 -11.89 -4.45 2.95
CA THR A 143 -10.56 -4.49 2.31
C THR A 143 -10.36 -5.78 1.50
N ALA A 144 -10.75 -6.92 2.06
CA ALA A 144 -10.72 -8.21 1.36
C ALA A 144 -11.60 -8.22 0.10
N GLU A 145 -12.75 -7.54 0.13
CA GLU A 145 -13.58 -7.32 -1.05
C GLU A 145 -12.88 -6.45 -2.10
N GLY A 146 -12.31 -5.32 -1.69
CA GLY A 146 -11.58 -4.41 -2.57
C GLY A 146 -10.42 -5.07 -3.31
N ILE A 147 -9.69 -5.98 -2.66
CA ILE A 147 -8.60 -6.77 -3.28
C ILE A 147 -9.10 -7.61 -4.45
N ARG A 148 -10.34 -8.12 -4.38
CA ARG A 148 -10.95 -8.95 -5.43
C ARG A 148 -11.44 -8.12 -6.62
N SER A 149 -11.55 -6.80 -6.48
CA SER A 149 -11.86 -5.90 -7.60
C SER A 149 -10.80 -5.99 -8.70
N ASN A 150 -11.20 -5.76 -9.95
CA ASN A 150 -10.29 -5.65 -11.10
C ASN A 150 -10.04 -4.19 -11.52
N ILE A 151 -10.43 -3.24 -10.67
CA ILE A 151 -10.26 -1.80 -10.93
C ILE A 151 -8.86 -1.39 -10.48
N GLY A 152 -7.97 -1.07 -11.43
CA GLY A 152 -6.55 -0.76 -11.17
C GLY A 152 -6.32 0.30 -10.08
N PRO A 153 -6.93 1.49 -10.16
CA PRO A 153 -6.77 2.53 -9.14
C PRO A 153 -7.25 2.12 -7.73
N VAL A 154 -8.25 1.24 -7.65
CA VAL A 154 -8.74 0.71 -6.37
C VAL A 154 -7.74 -0.28 -5.79
N GLN A 155 -7.20 -1.18 -6.61
CA GLN A 155 -6.15 -2.11 -6.17
C GLN A 155 -4.92 -1.34 -5.67
N GLU A 156 -4.48 -0.31 -6.39
CA GLU A 156 -3.36 0.55 -5.98
C GLU A 156 -3.64 1.24 -4.66
N ALA A 157 -4.82 1.85 -4.48
CA ALA A 157 -5.19 2.51 -3.23
C ALA A 157 -5.19 1.56 -2.02
N ILE A 158 -5.43 0.27 -2.24
CA ILE A 158 -5.39 -0.75 -1.18
C ILE A 158 -3.96 -1.26 -0.95
N MET A 159 -3.23 -1.59 -2.01
CA MET A 159 -2.01 -2.40 -1.93
C MET A 159 -0.74 -1.56 -1.76
N VAL A 160 -0.70 -0.39 -2.39
CA VAL A 160 0.51 0.40 -2.60
C VAL A 160 0.49 1.59 -1.64
N GLN A 161 1.59 1.76 -0.89
CA GLN A 161 1.78 2.87 0.05
C GLN A 161 0.62 3.02 1.06
N ASN A 162 -0.02 1.90 1.41
CA ASN A 162 -1.11 1.86 2.38
C ASN A 162 -0.69 0.97 3.58
N PRO A 163 -0.60 1.52 4.81
CA PRO A 163 -0.19 0.75 5.99
C PRO A 163 -1.29 -0.19 6.49
N TYR A 164 -2.55 0.02 6.09
CA TYR A 164 -3.70 -0.68 6.65
C TYR A 164 -3.64 -2.20 6.44
N PRO A 165 -3.40 -2.72 5.22
CA PRO A 165 -3.45 -4.17 4.99
C PRO A 165 -2.43 -4.96 5.81
N ALA A 166 -1.21 -4.44 5.94
CA ALA A 166 -0.16 -5.09 6.71
C ALA A 166 -0.55 -5.25 8.17
N LYS A 167 -1.16 -4.20 8.74
CA LYS A 167 -1.56 -4.16 10.15
C LYS A 167 -2.80 -5.00 10.45
N TRP A 168 -3.79 -5.02 9.56
CA TRP A 168 -5.13 -5.51 9.90
C TRP A 168 -5.58 -6.77 9.16
N LEU A 169 -5.04 -7.09 7.98
CA LEU A 169 -5.51 -8.27 7.26
C LEU A 169 -5.07 -9.56 7.94
N PRO A 170 -5.95 -10.56 8.09
CA PRO A 170 -5.52 -11.89 8.47
C PRO A 170 -4.64 -12.49 7.37
N GLU A 171 -3.81 -13.46 7.73
CA GLU A 171 -2.83 -14.09 6.83
C GLU A 171 -3.42 -14.54 5.48
N PRO A 172 -4.58 -15.21 5.38
CA PRO A 172 -5.13 -15.60 4.08
C PRO A 172 -5.44 -14.42 3.15
N ALA A 173 -6.01 -13.34 3.70
CA ALA A 173 -6.35 -12.13 2.93
C ALA A 173 -5.09 -11.35 2.55
N TRP A 174 -4.09 -11.32 3.42
CA TRP A 174 -2.76 -10.77 3.11
C TRP A 174 -2.08 -11.53 1.97
N ASN A 175 -2.09 -12.86 2.00
CA ASN A 175 -1.50 -13.68 0.94
C ASN A 175 -2.23 -13.45 -0.39
N GLN A 176 -3.56 -13.32 -0.37
CA GLN A 176 -4.34 -12.97 -1.55
C GLN A 176 -3.97 -11.58 -2.10
N LEU A 177 -3.76 -10.59 -1.23
CA LEU A 177 -3.30 -9.25 -1.61
C LEU A 177 -1.98 -9.34 -2.37
N VAL A 178 -0.98 -10.00 -1.78
CA VAL A 178 0.36 -10.11 -2.36
C VAL A 178 0.31 -10.86 -3.70
N MET A 179 -0.43 -11.97 -3.79
CA MET A 179 -0.59 -12.70 -5.05
C MET A 179 -1.29 -11.87 -6.12
N LYS A 180 -2.32 -11.10 -5.75
CA LYS A 180 -3.00 -10.20 -6.68
C LYS A 180 -2.06 -9.09 -7.16
N ALA A 181 -1.24 -8.54 -6.26
CA ALA A 181 -0.24 -7.53 -6.59
C ALA A 181 0.82 -8.06 -7.57
N ILE A 182 1.33 -9.28 -7.35
CA ILE A 182 2.26 -9.95 -8.29
C ILE A 182 1.59 -10.16 -9.66
N PHE A 183 0.36 -10.68 -9.68
CA PHE A 183 -0.36 -10.97 -10.92
C PHE A 183 -0.72 -9.70 -11.71
N THR A 184 -0.96 -8.58 -11.02
CA THR A 184 -1.29 -7.29 -11.63
C THR A 184 -0.08 -6.35 -11.71
N GLU A 185 1.13 -6.88 -11.55
CA GLU A 185 2.42 -6.20 -11.73
C GLU A 185 2.53 -4.89 -10.92
N LYS A 186 1.98 -4.88 -9.70
CA LYS A 186 2.09 -3.74 -8.78
C LYS A 186 3.52 -3.59 -8.26
N PRO A 187 3.96 -2.37 -7.92
CA PRO A 187 5.29 -2.13 -7.38
C PRO A 187 5.43 -2.78 -6.00
N LEU A 188 6.02 -3.98 -5.95
CA LEU A 188 6.10 -4.77 -4.71
C LEU A 188 6.85 -4.05 -3.58
N GLN A 189 7.85 -3.23 -3.92
CA GLN A 189 8.62 -2.46 -2.93
C GLN A 189 7.77 -1.43 -2.19
N ASP A 190 6.67 -0.99 -2.81
CA ASP A 190 5.76 -0.01 -2.21
C ASP A 190 4.65 -0.65 -1.36
N ILE A 191 4.59 -1.99 -1.30
CA ILE A 191 3.69 -2.72 -0.41
C ILE A 191 4.29 -2.72 1.00
N GLN A 192 3.72 -1.90 1.87
CA GLN A 192 4.19 -1.78 3.25
C GLN A 192 4.03 -3.11 3.98
N GLY A 193 5.04 -3.52 4.75
CA GLY A 193 4.99 -4.78 5.49
C GLY A 193 5.33 -6.02 4.67
N LEU A 194 5.63 -5.91 3.37
CA LEU A 194 5.77 -7.06 2.46
C LEU A 194 6.67 -8.17 3.02
N ARG A 195 7.91 -7.83 3.38
CA ARG A 195 8.88 -8.78 3.93
C ARG A 195 8.56 -9.17 5.37
N GLN A 196 8.14 -8.22 6.22
CA GLN A 196 7.81 -8.51 7.62
C GLN A 196 6.65 -9.50 7.76
N ARG A 197 5.73 -9.51 6.79
CA ARG A 197 4.54 -10.37 6.76
C ARG A 197 4.64 -11.55 5.80
N ALA A 198 5.82 -11.78 5.23
CA ALA A 198 6.11 -13.03 4.56
C ALA A 198 5.86 -14.21 5.52
N ASN A 199 5.30 -15.29 5.00
CA ASN A 199 4.92 -16.47 5.78
C ASN A 199 5.09 -17.73 4.92
N GLN A 200 5.11 -18.89 5.58
CA GLN A 200 5.35 -20.17 4.89
C GLN A 200 4.29 -20.48 3.82
N ALA A 201 3.02 -20.18 4.09
CA ALA A 201 1.95 -20.41 3.11
C ALA A 201 2.15 -19.55 1.86
N LEU A 202 2.50 -18.26 2.02
CA LEU A 202 2.81 -17.37 0.92
C LEU A 202 4.03 -17.82 0.12
N ALA A 203 5.10 -18.26 0.80
CA ALA A 203 6.30 -18.78 0.15
C ALA A 203 6.00 -20.01 -0.71
N ASN A 204 5.14 -20.92 -0.23
CA ASN A 204 4.70 -22.08 -1.00
C ASN A 204 3.90 -21.65 -2.24
N ILE A 205 2.89 -20.78 -2.06
CA ILE A 205 2.06 -20.28 -3.18
C ILE A 205 2.91 -19.61 -4.26
N ILE A 206 3.92 -18.81 -3.86
CA ILE A 206 4.82 -18.12 -4.80
C ILE A 206 5.71 -19.09 -5.55
N THR A 207 6.19 -20.14 -4.87
CA THR A 207 6.99 -21.20 -5.49
C THR A 207 6.17 -21.95 -6.54
N ASP A 208 4.95 -22.39 -6.18
CA ASP A 208 4.04 -23.06 -7.10
C ASP A 208 3.70 -22.18 -8.31
N PHE A 209 3.38 -20.90 -8.06
CA PHE A 209 3.12 -19.92 -9.12
C PHE A 209 4.34 -19.72 -10.05
N ALA A 210 5.56 -19.70 -9.50
CA ALA A 210 6.77 -19.59 -10.30
C ALA A 210 6.93 -20.80 -11.24
N HIS A 211 6.68 -22.01 -10.74
CA HIS A 211 6.75 -23.23 -11.55
C HIS A 211 5.67 -23.24 -12.64
N GLU A 212 4.43 -22.84 -12.33
CA GLU A 212 3.35 -22.69 -13.33
C GLU A 212 3.73 -21.70 -14.44
N ARG A 213 4.30 -20.55 -14.08
CA ARG A 213 4.77 -19.53 -15.02
C ARG A 213 5.84 -20.06 -15.95
N GLN A 214 6.84 -20.75 -15.40
CA GLN A 214 7.96 -21.33 -16.14
C GLN A 214 7.50 -22.46 -17.07
N ALA A 215 6.61 -23.34 -16.60
CA ALA A 215 6.02 -24.40 -17.42
C ALA A 215 5.24 -23.82 -18.63
N ALA A 216 4.67 -22.62 -18.47
CA ALA A 216 4.03 -21.87 -19.55
C ALA A 216 5.01 -21.04 -20.41
N GLY A 217 6.32 -21.13 -20.19
CA GLY A 217 7.35 -20.39 -20.93
C GLY A 217 7.37 -18.89 -20.64
N ARG A 218 6.83 -18.46 -19.50
CA ARG A 218 6.69 -17.05 -19.15
C ARG A 218 7.66 -16.67 -18.02
N SER A 219 8.15 -15.43 -18.03
CA SER A 219 9.09 -14.92 -17.02
C SER A 219 8.49 -14.84 -15.62
N VAL A 220 9.36 -14.85 -14.61
CA VAL A 220 8.98 -14.69 -13.19
C VAL A 220 9.62 -13.40 -12.69
N ASN A 221 8.86 -12.54 -12.01
CA ASN A 221 9.40 -11.30 -11.48
C ASN A 221 10.43 -11.62 -10.37
N PRO A 222 11.71 -11.24 -10.51
CA PRO A 222 12.74 -11.56 -9.52
C PRO A 222 12.43 -11.01 -8.10
N LEU A 223 11.67 -9.92 -8.01
CA LEU A 223 11.30 -9.31 -6.73
C LEU A 223 10.40 -10.20 -5.87
N GLN A 224 9.68 -11.18 -6.44
CA GLN A 224 8.80 -12.04 -5.63
C GLN A 224 9.61 -12.95 -4.68
N TRP A 225 10.87 -13.25 -5.02
CA TRP A 225 11.73 -14.14 -4.24
C TRP A 225 12.15 -13.56 -2.89
N GLN A 226 12.02 -12.25 -2.67
CA GLN A 226 12.22 -11.64 -1.35
C GLN A 226 11.30 -12.24 -0.26
N LEU A 227 10.18 -12.83 -0.67
CA LEU A 227 9.21 -13.47 0.23
C LEU A 227 9.67 -14.85 0.71
N LEU A 228 10.79 -15.37 0.20
CA LEU A 228 11.39 -16.63 0.60
C LEU A 228 12.58 -16.47 1.56
N GLU A 229 13.04 -15.25 1.86
CA GLU A 229 14.25 -14.99 2.68
C GLU A 229 14.30 -15.87 3.94
N ASN A 230 13.19 -15.96 4.68
CA ASN A 230 13.09 -16.74 5.92
C ASN A 230 12.45 -18.13 5.77
N PHE A 231 12.12 -18.55 4.54
CA PHE A 231 11.31 -19.75 4.25
C PHE A 231 11.97 -20.69 3.24
N LEU A 232 13.28 -20.56 3.05
CA LEU A 232 14.06 -21.52 2.25
C LEU A 232 14.11 -22.89 2.91
N ASN A 233 14.01 -23.91 2.09
CA ASN A 233 14.10 -25.31 2.45
C ASN A 233 14.62 -26.13 1.25
N GLU A 234 14.76 -27.44 1.44
CA GLU A 234 15.25 -28.35 0.40
C GLU A 234 14.44 -28.28 -0.90
N THR A 235 13.11 -28.12 -0.81
CA THR A 235 12.22 -28.17 -1.98
C THR A 235 12.24 -26.90 -2.83
N ASN A 236 12.45 -25.72 -2.24
CA ASN A 236 12.42 -24.44 -2.97
C ASN A 236 13.82 -23.85 -3.21
N PHE A 237 14.88 -24.39 -2.59
CA PHE A 237 16.24 -23.88 -2.79
C PHE A 237 16.76 -24.13 -4.22
N GLN A 238 16.23 -25.12 -4.93
CA GLN A 238 16.56 -25.35 -6.33
C GLN A 238 16.20 -24.14 -7.20
N ASP A 239 15.10 -23.44 -6.90
CA ASP A 239 14.73 -22.22 -7.62
C ASP A 239 15.77 -21.13 -7.42
N ILE A 240 16.21 -20.89 -6.18
CA ILE A 240 17.25 -19.91 -5.88
C ILE A 240 18.57 -20.26 -6.58
N THR A 241 18.93 -21.55 -6.60
CA THR A 241 20.12 -22.04 -7.32
C THR A 241 20.00 -21.80 -8.83
N ARG A 242 18.80 -21.96 -9.41
CA ARG A 242 18.55 -21.64 -10.83
C ARG A 242 18.75 -20.15 -11.11
N LEU A 243 18.20 -19.27 -10.27
CA LEU A 243 18.38 -17.82 -10.41
C LEU A 243 19.86 -17.41 -10.27
N TRP A 244 20.59 -18.04 -9.35
CA TRP A 244 22.02 -17.80 -9.15
C TRP A 244 22.86 -18.02 -10.42
N HIS A 245 22.47 -18.98 -11.26
CA HIS A 245 23.13 -19.31 -12.52
C HIS A 245 22.46 -18.67 -13.76
N SER A 246 21.51 -17.75 -13.56
CA SER A 246 20.79 -17.10 -14.66
C SER A 246 21.71 -16.30 -15.58
N ALA A 247 21.32 -16.09 -16.83
CA ALA A 247 21.99 -15.13 -17.71
C ALA A 247 21.66 -13.66 -17.35
N TYR A 248 20.56 -13.43 -16.62
CA TYR A 248 20.08 -12.10 -16.27
C TYR A 248 20.61 -11.65 -14.90
N ASN A 249 21.31 -10.52 -14.87
CA ASN A 249 21.92 -10.02 -13.63
C ASN A 249 20.90 -9.77 -12.52
N VAL A 250 19.70 -9.25 -12.84
CA VAL A 250 18.63 -9.02 -11.86
C VAL A 250 18.16 -10.31 -11.17
N GLU A 251 18.24 -11.47 -11.83
CA GLU A 251 17.92 -12.76 -11.23
C GLU A 251 19.04 -13.24 -10.30
N LYS A 252 20.31 -13.10 -10.71
CA LYS A 252 21.46 -13.42 -9.85
C LYS A 252 21.47 -12.59 -8.58
N GLU A 253 21.24 -11.28 -8.73
CA GLU A 253 21.18 -10.32 -7.62
C GLU A 253 20.04 -10.65 -6.65
N ALA A 254 18.87 -11.04 -7.17
CA ALA A 254 17.75 -11.50 -6.33
C ALA A 254 18.10 -12.78 -5.56
N ALA A 255 18.73 -13.77 -6.21
CA ALA A 255 19.19 -14.98 -5.55
C ALA A 255 20.22 -14.68 -4.45
N ALA A 256 21.15 -13.75 -4.71
CA ALA A 256 22.14 -13.31 -3.74
C ALA A 256 21.52 -12.68 -2.50
N LEU A 257 20.53 -11.81 -2.65
CA LEU A 257 19.82 -11.20 -1.53
C LEU A 257 19.04 -12.24 -0.71
N VAL A 258 18.37 -13.17 -1.38
CA VAL A 258 17.67 -14.28 -0.70
C VAL A 258 18.66 -15.12 0.11
N CYS A 259 19.81 -15.46 -0.46
CA CYS A 259 20.85 -16.20 0.25
C CYS A 259 21.43 -15.41 1.42
N TYR A 260 21.65 -14.10 1.23
CA TYR A 260 22.22 -13.21 2.25
C TYR A 260 21.33 -13.07 3.48
N HIS A 261 20.01 -12.95 3.28
CA HIS A 261 19.05 -12.80 4.37
C HIS A 261 18.60 -14.13 5.00
N SER A 262 18.87 -15.27 4.34
CA SER A 262 18.40 -16.56 4.82
C SER A 262 19.20 -17.14 5.98
N GLN A 263 18.51 -17.89 6.83
CA GLN A 263 19.13 -18.75 7.83
C GLN A 263 19.41 -20.18 7.33
N TYR A 264 18.98 -20.52 6.11
CA TYR A 264 19.16 -21.84 5.52
C TYR A 264 20.63 -22.09 5.13
N GLN A 265 21.26 -23.13 5.70
CA GLN A 265 22.70 -23.35 5.59
C GLN A 265 23.20 -23.48 4.13
N PRO A 266 22.57 -24.26 3.24
CA PRO A 266 22.99 -24.32 1.84
C PRO A 266 23.00 -22.97 1.11
N ALA A 267 22.10 -22.04 1.49
CA ALA A 267 22.07 -20.71 0.91
C ALA A 267 23.27 -19.86 1.39
N LYS A 268 23.65 -19.99 2.67
CA LYS A 268 24.85 -19.35 3.22
C LYS A 268 26.12 -19.87 2.56
N ASP A 269 26.21 -21.18 2.34
CA ASP A 269 27.36 -21.81 1.69
C ASP A 269 27.49 -21.37 0.23
N LEU A 270 26.37 -21.25 -0.50
CA LEU A 270 26.36 -20.74 -1.87
C LEU A 270 26.91 -19.31 -1.94
N LEU A 271 26.46 -18.43 -1.03
CA LEU A 271 26.93 -17.04 -0.99
C LEU A 271 28.40 -16.92 -0.52
N ALA A 272 28.85 -17.75 0.41
CA ALA A 272 30.23 -17.77 0.89
C ALA A 272 31.24 -18.09 -0.23
N ASN A 273 30.82 -18.84 -1.25
CA ASN A 273 31.63 -19.16 -2.42
C ASN A 273 31.69 -18.03 -3.47
N ALA A 274 31.03 -16.89 -3.23
CA ALA A 274 31.05 -15.71 -4.10
C ALA A 274 31.36 -14.42 -3.30
N PRO A 275 32.61 -14.23 -2.84
CA PRO A 275 32.98 -13.11 -1.97
C PRO A 275 32.78 -11.73 -2.62
N GLU A 276 32.89 -11.62 -3.95
CA GLU A 276 32.63 -10.37 -4.68
C GLU A 276 31.16 -9.96 -4.59
N ILE A 277 30.23 -10.89 -4.85
CA ILE A 277 28.78 -10.65 -4.73
C ILE A 277 28.41 -10.31 -3.28
N LEU A 278 28.98 -11.03 -2.31
CA LEU A 278 28.78 -10.75 -0.90
C LEU A 278 29.27 -9.33 -0.53
N ALA A 279 30.39 -8.87 -1.08
CA ALA A 279 30.88 -7.51 -0.88
C ALA A 279 29.91 -6.47 -1.46
N GLU A 280 29.36 -6.70 -2.65
CA GLU A 280 28.38 -5.81 -3.29
C GLU A 280 27.06 -5.73 -2.51
N VAL A 281 26.58 -6.84 -1.95
CA VAL A 281 25.40 -6.86 -1.06
C VAL A 281 25.69 -6.08 0.23
N ASN A 282 26.84 -6.30 0.88
CA ASN A 282 27.23 -5.58 2.10
C ASN A 282 27.39 -4.07 1.88
N GLN A 283 27.84 -3.66 0.70
CA GLN A 283 27.98 -2.25 0.31
C GLN A 283 26.65 -1.60 -0.10
N GLY A 284 25.57 -2.39 -0.26
CA GLY A 284 24.26 -1.92 -0.71
C GLY A 284 24.16 -1.67 -2.22
N SER A 285 25.20 -2.02 -2.99
CA SER A 285 25.21 -1.97 -4.46
C SER A 285 24.22 -2.98 -5.05
N ILE A 286 23.98 -4.09 -4.34
CA ILE A 286 22.88 -5.01 -4.57
C ILE A 286 21.86 -4.86 -3.44
N SER A 287 20.63 -4.48 -3.78
CA SER A 287 19.50 -4.40 -2.86
C SER A 287 18.18 -4.56 -3.62
N TRP A 288 17.08 -4.86 -2.92
CA TRP A 288 15.76 -5.00 -3.54
C TRP A 288 15.31 -3.72 -4.26
N ASP A 289 15.62 -2.54 -3.69
CA ASP A 289 15.34 -1.23 -4.32
C ASP A 289 16.17 -1.00 -5.58
N VAL A 290 17.43 -1.46 -5.60
CA VAL A 290 18.28 -1.42 -6.81
C VAL A 290 17.71 -2.33 -7.89
N ILE A 291 17.35 -3.57 -7.56
CA ILE A 291 16.74 -4.52 -8.50
C ILE A 291 15.43 -3.97 -9.05
N SER A 292 14.56 -3.41 -8.19
CA SER A 292 13.28 -2.84 -8.61
C SER A 292 13.48 -1.69 -9.60
N ARG A 293 14.47 -0.81 -9.37
CA ARG A 293 14.80 0.26 -10.33
C ARG A 293 15.34 -0.28 -11.64
N LYS A 294 16.18 -1.33 -11.62
CA LYS A 294 16.71 -1.97 -12.84
C LYS A 294 15.59 -2.57 -13.69
N ILE A 295 14.62 -3.25 -13.08
CA ILE A 295 13.47 -3.85 -13.76
C ILE A 295 12.55 -2.79 -14.38
N ASN A 296 12.31 -1.67 -13.69
CA ASN A 296 11.45 -0.60 -14.21
C ASN A 296 12.08 0.19 -15.38
N LEU A 297 13.40 0.03 -15.61
CA LEU A 297 14.14 0.69 -16.69
C LEU A 297 14.40 -0.23 -17.90
N SER A 298 14.09 -1.52 -17.80
CA SER A 298 14.32 -2.54 -18.82
C SER A 298 13.05 -2.86 -19.60
#